data_AF-A0A7Y2ACQ7-F1
#
_entry.id   AF-A0A7Y2ACQ7-F1
#
_cell.length_a   1.000
_cell.length_b   1.000
_cell.length_c   1.000
_cell.angle_alpha   90.00
_cell.angle_beta   90.00
_cell.angle_gamma   90.00
#
_symmetry.space_group_name_H-M   'P 1'
#
loop_
_entity.id
_entity.type
_entity.pdbx_description
1 polymer ?
#
loop_
_entity_poly.entity_id
_entity_poly.type
_entity_poly.pdbx_seq_one_letter_code
_entity_poly.pdbx_strand_id
1 'polypeptide(L)'
;METYRPRHIRFKELISAQGWKVKIYTISKDISFEQEASVSAALERLPEWLAMKNSFNADHASVAFLIVHSGNEGVFSIINWWVGDNMLNTYIFFSPEDDKEKFE
;
A
#
# COMPACT_ATOMS: atom_id res chain seq x y z
N MET A 1 23.58 -9.07 15.81
CA MET A 1 23.38 -8.78 14.38
C MET A 1 22.54 -9.90 13.81
N GLU A 2 21.33 -9.62 13.34
CA GLU A 2 20.58 -10.61 12.58
C GLU A 2 21.21 -10.80 11.19
N THR A 3 21.28 -12.04 10.71
CA THR A 3 21.72 -12.34 9.34
C THR A 3 20.74 -11.73 8.35
N TYR A 4 21.26 -11.01 7.35
CA TYR A 4 20.44 -10.48 6.27
C TYR A 4 19.64 -11.59 5.57
N ARG A 5 18.35 -11.35 5.38
CA ARG A 5 17.45 -12.19 4.58
C ARG A 5 16.84 -11.33 3.47
N PRO A 6 16.87 -11.78 2.20
CA PRO A 6 16.22 -11.05 1.12
C PRO A 6 14.71 -10.98 1.38
N ARG A 7 14.08 -9.89 0.91
CA ARG A 7 12.63 -9.74 0.98
C ARG A 7 11.99 -10.30 -0.28
N HIS A 8 10.87 -10.97 -0.10
CA HIS A 8 9.98 -11.39 -1.16
C HIS A 8 9.17 -10.17 -1.61
N ILE A 9 9.29 -9.82 -2.89
CA ILE A 9 8.48 -8.79 -3.55
C ILE A 9 7.54 -9.50 -4.50
N ARG A 10 6.23 -9.31 -4.31
CA ARG A 10 5.21 -10.09 -5.01
C ARG A 10 4.10 -9.19 -5.50
N PHE A 11 3.71 -9.39 -6.76
CA PHE A 11 2.47 -8.84 -7.29
C PHE A 11 1.33 -9.75 -6.83
N LYS A 12 0.36 -9.17 -6.12
CA LYS A 12 -0.80 -9.91 -5.61
C LYS A 12 -1.91 -9.92 -6.65
N GLU A 13 -2.40 -8.74 -7.01
CA GLU A 13 -3.54 -8.58 -7.91
C GLU A 13 -3.68 -7.16 -8.47
N LEU A 14 -4.55 -7.02 -9.47
CA LEU A 14 -5.02 -5.74 -9.99
C LEU A 14 -6.50 -5.61 -9.64
N ILE A 15 -6.86 -4.59 -8.86
CA ILE A 15 -8.25 -4.33 -8.47
C ILE A 15 -8.78 -3.05 -9.08
N SER A 16 -10.11 -2.95 -9.11
CA SER A 16 -10.81 -1.70 -9.44
C SER A 16 -11.54 -1.20 -8.20
N ALA A 17 -11.29 0.05 -7.80
CA ALA A 17 -11.92 0.66 -6.63
C ALA A 17 -12.22 2.14 -6.92
N GLN A 18 -13.49 2.57 -6.79
CA GLN A 18 -13.89 3.97 -7.01
C GLN A 18 -13.43 4.56 -8.37
N GLY A 19 -13.45 3.76 -9.43
CA GLY A 19 -12.97 4.17 -10.76
C GLY A 19 -11.44 4.14 -10.94
N TRP A 20 -10.69 3.82 -9.88
CA TRP A 20 -9.25 3.60 -9.95
C TRP A 20 -8.93 2.17 -10.36
N LYS A 21 -7.82 2.01 -11.09
CA LYS A 21 -7.13 0.72 -11.23
C LYS A 21 -5.92 0.70 -10.31
N VAL A 22 -5.85 -0.28 -9.42
CA VAL A 22 -4.81 -0.34 -8.39
C VAL A 22 -4.05 -1.64 -8.47
N LYS A 23 -2.74 -1.56 -8.68
CA LYS A 23 -1.85 -2.72 -8.59
C LYS A 23 -1.43 -2.93 -7.15
N ILE A 24 -1.59 -4.15 -6.65
CA ILE A 24 -1.28 -4.50 -5.27
C ILE A 24 0.01 -5.31 -5.21
N TYR A 25 0.93 -4.87 -4.36
CA TYR A 25 2.20 -5.53 -4.12
C TYR A 25 2.42 -5.79 -2.64
N THR A 26 3.10 -6.87 -2.32
CA THR A 26 3.59 -7.16 -0.96
C THR A 26 5.11 -7.20 -0.94
N ILE A 27 5.68 -6.76 0.20
CA ILE A 27 7.11 -6.85 0.48
C ILE A 27 7.28 -7.43 1.88
N SER A 28 7.95 -8.57 2.03
CA SER A 28 8.09 -9.22 3.33
C SER A 28 9.33 -10.11 3.43
N LYS A 29 9.78 -10.43 4.64
CA LYS A 29 10.76 -11.52 4.87
C LYS A 29 10.10 -12.90 4.87
N ASP A 30 8.79 -12.96 5.11
CA ASP A 30 7.99 -14.20 5.17
C ASP A 30 6.97 -14.24 4.02
N ILE A 31 6.97 -15.34 3.26
CA ILE A 31 6.04 -15.59 2.15
C ILE A 31 4.59 -15.67 2.64
N SER A 32 4.35 -16.10 3.89
CA SER A 32 3.00 -16.22 4.46
C SER A 32 2.28 -14.86 4.60
N PHE A 33 3.03 -13.76 4.60
CA PHE A 33 2.53 -12.40 4.77
C PHE A 33 1.46 -11.98 3.75
N GLU A 34 1.44 -12.57 2.56
CA GLU A 34 0.42 -12.27 1.54
C GLU A 34 -1.02 -12.59 1.97
N GLN A 35 -1.18 -13.40 3.00
CA GLN A 35 -2.45 -13.86 3.58
C GLN A 35 -2.71 -13.22 4.96
N GLU A 36 -1.86 -12.30 5.42
CA GLU A 36 -2.10 -11.62 6.70
C GLU A 36 -3.30 -10.68 6.65
N ALA A 37 -3.95 -10.53 7.81
CA ALA A 37 -5.03 -9.58 8.05
C ALA A 37 -4.64 -8.13 7.68
N SER A 38 -3.37 -7.75 7.85
CA SER A 38 -2.85 -6.43 7.50
C SER A 38 -3.02 -6.09 6.01
N VAL A 39 -2.82 -7.07 5.12
CA VAL A 39 -3.03 -6.89 3.67
C VAL A 39 -4.51 -6.69 3.38
N SER A 40 -5.39 -7.50 3.97
CA SER A 40 -6.84 -7.37 3.81
C SER A 40 -7.36 -6.03 4.34
N ALA A 41 -6.94 -5.63 5.53
CA ALA A 41 -7.32 -4.35 6.14
C ALA A 41 -6.88 -3.15 5.29
N ALA A 42 -5.68 -3.21 4.70
CA ALA A 42 -5.22 -2.16 3.77
C ALA A 42 -6.09 -2.09 2.50
N LEU A 43 -6.51 -3.24 1.98
CA LEU A 43 -7.42 -3.29 0.82
C LEU A 43 -8.81 -2.73 1.16
N GLU A 44 -9.31 -2.97 2.36
CA GLU A 44 -10.59 -2.42 2.83
C GLU A 44 -10.57 -0.90 3.00
N ARG A 45 -9.42 -0.34 3.41
CA ARG A 45 -9.22 1.12 3.55
C ARG A 45 -8.91 1.84 2.24
N LEU A 46 -8.44 1.13 1.23
CA LEU A 46 -8.03 1.70 -0.04
C LEU A 46 -9.07 2.64 -0.69
N PRO A 47 -10.39 2.34 -0.71
CA PRO A 47 -11.38 3.26 -1.27
C PRO A 47 -11.43 4.61 -0.54
N GLU A 48 -11.27 4.61 0.78
CA GLU A 48 -11.23 5.82 1.61
C GLU A 48 -9.98 6.64 1.30
N TRP A 49 -8.82 5.96 1.24
CA TRP A 49 -7.54 6.60 0.94
C TRP A 49 -7.53 7.25 -0.45
N LEU A 50 -8.06 6.59 -1.47
CA LEU A 50 -8.15 7.14 -2.83
C LEU A 50 -9.11 8.33 -2.94
N ALA A 51 -10.07 8.47 -2.01
CA ALA A 51 -11.00 9.60 -1.96
C ALA A 51 -10.42 10.83 -1.24
N MET A 52 -9.28 10.69 -0.54
CA MET A 52 -8.62 11.80 0.13
C MET A 52 -8.12 12.83 -0.90
N LYS A 53 -8.48 14.10 -0.70
CA LYS A 53 -8.07 15.21 -1.56
C LYS A 53 -6.64 15.64 -1.23
N ASN A 54 -5.64 15.34 -2.07
CA ASN A 54 -4.27 15.81 -1.79
C ASN A 54 -3.43 16.17 -3.02
N SER A 55 -3.88 17.14 -3.79
CA SER A 55 -2.96 17.85 -4.69
C SER A 55 -3.50 19.21 -5.09
N PHE A 56 -2.57 20.13 -5.39
CA PHE A 56 -2.86 21.36 -6.11
C PHE A 56 -3.40 21.09 -7.53
N ASN A 57 -3.09 19.92 -8.10
CA ASN A 57 -3.59 19.47 -9.40
C ASN A 57 -4.32 18.12 -9.26
N ALA A 58 -5.64 18.12 -9.43
CA ALA A 58 -6.48 16.94 -9.31
C ALA A 58 -6.48 16.05 -10.57
N ASP A 59 -5.80 16.45 -11.65
CA ASP A 59 -5.74 15.65 -12.87
C ASP A 59 -4.86 14.42 -12.67
N HIS A 60 -5.50 13.26 -12.58
CA HIS A 60 -4.86 11.96 -12.45
C HIS A 60 -5.42 10.96 -13.45
N ALA A 61 -4.61 9.99 -13.85
CA ALA A 61 -5.02 8.90 -14.75
C ALA A 61 -5.89 7.83 -14.05
N SER A 62 -6.21 8.01 -12.78
CA SER A 62 -6.92 7.03 -11.95
C SER A 62 -6.22 5.66 -11.92
N VAL A 63 -4.88 5.68 -11.93
CA VAL A 63 -4.04 4.50 -11.80
C VAL A 63 -3.15 4.67 -10.58
N ALA A 64 -3.22 3.71 -9.66
CA ALA A 64 -2.45 3.71 -8.43
C ALA A 64 -1.71 2.38 -8.22
N PHE A 65 -0.77 2.39 -7.29
CA PHE A 65 -0.14 1.18 -6.78
C PHE A 65 -0.11 1.24 -5.25
N LEU A 66 -0.62 0.17 -4.63
CA LEU A 66 -0.55 -0.06 -3.19
C LEU A 66 0.55 -1.09 -2.93
N ILE A 67 1.48 -0.73 -2.05
CA ILE A 67 2.54 -1.61 -1.56
C ILE A 67 2.28 -1.83 -0.07
N VAL A 68 2.06 -3.09 0.32
CA VAL A 68 1.95 -3.49 1.73
C VAL A 68 3.27 -4.14 2.15
N HIS A 69 4.02 -3.48 3.02
CA HIS A 69 5.38 -3.84 3.37
C HIS A 69 5.47 -4.23 4.85
N SER A 70 5.76 -5.50 5.11
CA SER A 70 6.15 -5.99 6.43
C SER A 70 7.57 -5.50 6.80
N GLY A 71 7.59 -4.52 7.70
CA GLY A 71 8.77 -4.01 8.37
C GLY A 71 9.13 -4.82 9.61
N ASN A 72 10.16 -4.37 10.35
CA ASN A 72 10.50 -4.98 11.63
C ASN A 72 9.60 -4.48 12.78
N GLU A 73 9.02 -3.28 12.65
CA GLU A 73 8.26 -2.62 13.72
C GLU A 73 6.74 -2.64 13.45
N GLY A 74 6.33 -3.16 12.29
CA GLY A 74 4.94 -3.11 11.84
C GLY A 74 4.83 -3.24 10.32
N VAL A 75 3.66 -2.88 9.80
CA VAL A 75 3.33 -2.94 8.37
C VAL A 75 3.14 -1.53 7.82
N PHE A 76 3.76 -1.24 6.69
CA PHE A 76 3.57 0.00 5.94
C PHE A 76 2.63 -0.23 4.77
N SER A 77 1.57 0.57 4.67
CA SER A 77 0.70 0.61 3.50
C SER A 77 0.99 1.88 2.72
N ILE A 78 1.62 1.73 1.55
CA ILE A 78 2.15 2.82 0.74
C ILE A 78 1.35 2.89 -0.56
N ILE A 79 0.57 3.95 -0.73
CA ILE A 79 -0.25 4.18 -1.92
C ILE A 79 0.39 5.28 -2.72
N ASN A 80 0.53 5.08 -4.03
CA ASN A 80 1.08 6.08 -4.91
C ASN A 80 0.26 6.20 -6.19
N TRP A 81 0.21 7.40 -6.75
CA TRP A 81 -0.41 7.65 -8.05
C TRP A 81 0.19 8.90 -8.72
N TRP A 82 0.06 8.96 -10.04
CA TRP A 82 0.56 10.08 -10.84
C TRP A 82 -0.49 11.19 -10.94
N VAL A 83 -0.05 12.45 -10.79
CA VAL A 83 -0.83 13.67 -10.99
C VAL A 83 -0.10 14.63 -11.92
N GLY A 84 -0.84 15.37 -12.77
CA GLY A 84 -0.29 16.41 -13.63
C GLY A 84 0.92 16.00 -14.48
N ASP A 85 0.83 14.83 -15.13
CA ASP A 85 1.82 14.18 -16.00
C ASP A 85 3.08 13.60 -15.33
N ASN A 86 3.74 14.28 -14.40
CA ASN A 86 5.06 13.86 -13.90
C ASN A 86 5.23 13.90 -12.36
N MET A 87 4.20 14.25 -11.61
CA MET A 87 4.29 14.27 -10.15
C MET A 87 3.75 12.97 -9.57
N LEU A 88 4.48 12.38 -8.62
CA LEU A 88 4.03 11.23 -7.88
C LEU A 88 3.52 11.67 -6.51
N ASN A 89 2.23 11.45 -6.28
CA ASN A 89 1.65 11.60 -4.96
C ASN A 89 1.75 10.29 -4.18
N THR A 90 1.88 10.40 -2.86
CA THR A 90 2.05 9.26 -1.96
C THR A 90 1.28 9.46 -0.67
N TYR A 91 0.55 8.44 -0.23
CA TYR A 91 0.19 8.27 1.17
C TYR A 91 0.95 7.09 1.76
N ILE A 92 1.35 7.25 3.02
CA ILE A 92 2.00 6.22 3.79
C ILE A 92 1.21 6.09 5.08
N PHE A 93 0.74 4.89 5.35
CA PHE A 93 0.07 4.55 6.60
C PHE A 93 0.89 3.49 7.32
N PHE A 94 1.05 3.64 8.62
CA PHE A 94 1.76 2.69 9.46
C PHE A 94 0.79 1.93 10.36
N SER A 95 0.96 0.61 10.39
CA SER A 95 0.24 -0.30 11.29
C SER A 95 1.25 -0.94 12.24
N PRO A 96 1.20 -0.67 13.54
CA PRO A 96 2.15 -1.25 14.49
C PRO A 96 1.93 -2.76 14.64
N GLU A 97 2.94 -3.48 15.12
CA GLU A 97 2.89 -4.96 15.22
C GLU A 97 1.78 -5.47 16.14
N ASP A 98 1.47 -4.73 17.20
CA ASP A 98 0.45 -5.05 18.20
C ASP A 98 -0.98 -4.76 17.71
N ASP A 99 -1.14 -3.94 16.67
CA ASP A 99 -2.43 -3.62 16.05
C ASP A 99 -2.28 -3.44 14.53
N LYS A 100 -2.26 -4.58 13.83
CA LYS A 100 -2.01 -4.67 12.38
C LYS A 100 -3.14 -4.14 11.50
N GLU A 101 -4.27 -3.73 12.08
CA GLU A 101 -5.44 -3.19 11.37
C GLU A 101 -5.62 -1.68 11.61
N LYS A 102 -4.80 -1.10 12.50
CA LYS A 102 -4.73 0.34 12.72
C LYS A 102 -3.83 1.00 11.69
N PHE A 103 -4.20 2.20 11.25
CA PHE A 103 -3.45 2.98 10.26
C PHE A 103 -3.23 4.39 10.80
N GLU A 104 -1.96 4.71 11.08
CA GLU A 104 -1.49 6.03 11.52
C GLU A 104 -0.84 6.83 10.39
#